data_AF-A0A943K4V0-F1
#
_entry.id   AF-A0A943K4V0-F1
#
_cell.length_a   1.000
_cell.length_b   1.000
_cell.length_c   1.000
_cell.angle_alpha   90.00
_cell.angle_beta   90.00
_cell.angle_gamma   90.00
#
_symmetry.space_group_name_H-M   'P 1'
#
loop_
_entity.id
_entity.type
_entity.pdbx_description
1 polymer ?
#
loop_
_entity_poly.entity_id
_entity_poly.type
_entity_poly.pdbx_seq_one_letter_code
_entity_poly.pdbx_strand_id
1 'polypeptide(L)'
;MDVRTEKESSFTELFDTYGELLTPRKKEICELYLNYDLSLGEIGEEKGISRQSVSDCLRTSCEQMKEYDSKLGVIALKKELSALKSAQK
;
A
#
# COMPACT_ATOMS: atom_id res chain seq x y z
N MET A 1 22.53 -1.93 -3.16
CA MET A 1 21.26 -1.25 -2.79
C MET A 1 20.20 -2.08 -3.52
N ASP A 2 19.27 -2.75 -2.85
CA ASP A 2 18.11 -2.14 -2.19
C ASP A 2 17.51 -3.14 -1.18
N VAL A 3 17.28 -2.69 0.06
CA VAL A 3 16.57 -3.42 1.13
C VAL A 3 15.03 -3.37 0.92
N ARG A 4 14.56 -3.16 -0.32
CA ARG A 4 13.17 -2.76 -0.62
C ARG A 4 12.16 -3.90 -0.75
N THR A 5 12.57 -5.10 -1.13
CA THR A 5 11.65 -6.13 -1.65
C THR A 5 10.71 -6.77 -0.62
N GLU A 6 11.10 -6.86 0.67
CA GLU A 6 10.22 -7.46 1.69
C GLU A 6 9.11 -6.50 2.16
N LYS A 7 9.35 -5.18 2.15
CA LYS A 7 8.33 -4.21 2.57
C LYS A 7 7.27 -3.98 1.51
N GLU A 8 7.60 -4.19 0.23
CA GLU A 8 6.65 -3.98 -0.88
C GLU A 8 5.55 -5.04 -0.90
N SER A 9 5.87 -6.31 -0.65
CA SER A 9 4.86 -7.38 -0.68
C SER A 9 3.72 -7.14 0.33
N SER A 10 4.07 -6.75 1.56
CA SER A 10 3.07 -6.40 2.59
C SER A 10 2.37 -5.06 2.29
N PHE A 11 3.04 -4.14 1.59
CA PHE A 11 2.45 -2.86 1.22
C PHE A 11 1.41 -3.02 0.11
N THR A 12 1.64 -3.89 -0.87
CA THR A 12 0.66 -4.24 -1.91
C THR A 12 -0.58 -4.88 -1.29
N GLU A 13 -0.45 -5.85 -0.37
CA GLU A 13 -1.61 -6.48 0.29
C GLU A 13 -2.45 -5.47 1.10
N LEU A 14 -1.77 -4.56 1.79
CA LEU A 14 -2.40 -3.43 2.48
C LEU A 14 -3.09 -2.49 1.49
N PHE A 15 -2.47 -2.22 0.34
CA PHE A 15 -3.03 -1.35 -0.69
C PHE A 15 -4.26 -1.97 -1.37
N ASP A 16 -4.25 -3.25 -1.70
CA ASP A 16 -5.41 -3.97 -2.24
C ASP A 16 -6.60 -4.00 -1.28
N THR A 17 -6.35 -3.94 0.03
CA THR A 17 -7.41 -4.02 1.05
C THR A 17 -7.87 -2.64 1.52
N TYR A 18 -6.95 -1.69 1.68
CA TYR A 18 -7.19 -0.39 2.31
C TYR A 18 -6.89 0.81 1.39
N GLY A 19 -6.49 0.58 0.14
CA GLY A 19 -6.15 1.64 -0.83
C GLY A 19 -7.32 2.58 -1.13
N GLU A 20 -8.55 2.10 -1.06
CA GLU A 20 -9.75 2.93 -1.23
C GLU A 20 -10.09 3.81 -0.01
N LEU A 21 -9.51 3.51 1.16
CA LEU A 21 -9.69 4.30 2.38
C LEU A 21 -8.68 5.46 2.48
N LEU A 22 -7.66 5.47 1.62
CA LEU A 22 -6.73 6.58 1.54
C LEU A 22 -7.37 7.81 0.89
N THR A 23 -6.78 8.98 1.16
CA THR A 23 -7.11 10.17 0.39
C THR A 23 -6.71 9.99 -1.08
N PRO A 24 -7.46 10.59 -2.03
CA PRO A 24 -7.24 10.39 -3.47
C PRO A 24 -5.79 10.69 -3.89
N ARG A 25 -5.18 11.73 -3.31
CA ARG A 25 -3.77 12.07 -3.56
C ARG A 25 -2.79 10.97 -3.14
N LYS A 26 -3.01 10.36 -1.97
CA LYS A 26 -2.14 9.28 -1.46
C LYS A 26 -2.34 8.01 -2.26
N LYS A 27 -3.59 7.69 -2.57
CA LYS A 27 -3.95 6.54 -3.42
C LYS A 27 -3.25 6.65 -4.77
N GLU A 28 -3.36 7.78 -5.45
CA GLU A 28 -2.75 8.00 -6.76
C GLU A 28 -1.22 7.85 -6.73
N ILE A 29 -0.54 8.38 -5.70
CA ILE A 29 0.91 8.20 -5.51
C ILE A 29 1.26 6.71 -5.30
N CYS A 30 0.46 5.98 -4.52
CA CYS A 30 0.67 4.55 -4.31
C CYS A 30 0.40 3.74 -5.59
N GLU A 31 -0.61 4.10 -6.38
CA GLU A 31 -0.90 3.46 -7.67
C GLU A 31 0.24 3.67 -8.66
N LEU A 32 0.77 4.89 -8.77
CA LEU A 32 1.93 5.16 -9.65
C LEU A 32 3.15 4.35 -9.25
N TYR A 33 3.36 4.17 -7.94
CA TYR A 33 4.47 3.38 -7.41
C TYR A 33 4.26 1.87 -7.60
N LEU A 34 3.06 1.34 -7.32
CA LEU A 34 2.77 -0.10 -7.29
C LEU A 34 2.31 -0.67 -8.63
N ASN A 35 1.44 0.04 -9.37
CA ASN A 35 0.85 -0.46 -10.62
C ASN A 35 1.65 -0.05 -11.85
N TYR A 36 2.32 1.11 -11.80
CA TYR A 36 3.03 1.67 -12.95
C TYR A 36 4.57 1.62 -12.82
N ASP A 37 5.09 1.07 -11.72
CA ASP A 37 6.53 0.90 -11.44
C ASP A 37 7.33 2.22 -11.52
N LEU A 38 6.69 3.38 -11.31
CA LEU A 38 7.40 4.65 -11.36
C LEU A 38 8.35 4.78 -10.17
N SER A 39 9.54 5.29 -10.44
CA SER A 39 10.46 5.67 -9.38
C SER A 39 9.97 6.90 -8.61
N LEU A 40 10.45 7.06 -7.36
CA LEU A 40 10.11 8.24 -6.53
C LEU A 40 10.45 9.59 -7.21
N GLY A 41 11.40 9.60 -8.14
CA GLY A 41 11.75 10.78 -8.92
C GLY A 41 10.67 11.08 -9.97
N GLU A 42 10.29 10.08 -10.76
CA GLU A 42 9.30 10.21 -11.82
C GLU A 42 7.91 10.57 -11.26
N ILE A 43 7.51 9.99 -10.13
CA ILE A 43 6.27 10.37 -9.44
C ILE A 43 6.34 11.83 -8.97
N GLY A 44 7.52 12.27 -8.51
CA GLY A 44 7.74 13.65 -8.10
C GLY A 44 7.62 14.62 -9.25
N GLU A 45 8.17 14.28 -10.41
CA GLU A 45 8.07 15.08 -11.64
C GLU A 45 6.64 15.13 -12.17
N GLU A 46 5.91 14.01 -12.19
CA GLU A 46 4.50 13.97 -12.65
C GLU A 46 3.59 14.79 -11.74
N LYS A 47 3.75 14.67 -10.42
CA LYS A 47 2.92 15.38 -9.43
C LYS A 47 3.43 16.77 -9.07
N GLY A 48 4.57 17.21 -9.60
CA GLY A 48 5.19 18.49 -9.25
C GLY A 48 5.60 18.60 -7.78
N ILE A 49 6.02 17.49 -7.15
CA ILE A 49 6.45 17.42 -5.75
C ILE A 49 7.87 16.85 -5.60
N SER A 50 8.54 17.18 -4.50
CA SER A 50 9.88 16.65 -4.23
C SER A 50 9.86 15.13 -4.01
N ARG A 51 10.92 14.44 -4.44
CA ARG A 51 11.15 13.01 -4.16
C ARG A 51 10.97 12.65 -2.68
N GLN A 52 11.39 13.54 -1.77
CA GLN A 52 11.19 13.38 -0.32
C GLN A 52 9.71 13.38 0.05
N SER A 53 8.90 14.25 -0.55
CA SER A 53 7.45 14.30 -0.33
C SER A 53 6.75 13.03 -0.84
N VAL A 54 7.19 12.45 -1.97
CA VAL A 54 6.70 11.16 -2.45
C VAL A 54 7.02 10.05 -1.44
N SER A 55 8.28 9.97 -0.99
CA SER A 55 8.71 8.98 0.00
C SER A 55 7.96 9.11 1.32
N ASP A 56 7.70 10.33 1.77
CA ASP A 56 6.95 10.60 2.98
C ASP A 56 5.47 10.21 2.82
N CYS A 57 4.86 10.53 1.68
CA CYS A 57 3.50 10.10 1.34
C CYS A 57 3.36 8.58 1.39
N LEU A 58 4.26 7.82 0.76
CA LEU A 58 4.23 6.35 0.79
C LEU A 58 4.36 5.82 2.22
N ARG A 59 5.28 6.38 3.02
CA ARG A 59 5.47 6.00 4.42
C ARG A 59 4.22 6.23 5.26
N THR A 60 3.66 7.44 5.23
CA THR A 60 2.46 7.77 6.01
C THR A 60 1.23 7.00 5.51
N SER A 61 1.15 6.70 4.21
CA SER A 61 0.07 5.86 3.67
C SER A 61 0.16 4.43 4.20
N CYS A 62 1.37 3.86 4.25
CA CYS A 62 1.62 2.55 4.86
C CYS A 62 1.24 2.53 6.34
N GLU A 63 1.61 3.55 7.10
CA GLU A 63 1.25 3.68 8.52
C GLU A 63 -0.26 3.78 8.72
N GLN A 64 -0.96 4.57 7.90
CA GLN A 64 -2.42 4.67 7.95
C GLN A 64 -3.11 3.33 7.65
N MET A 65 -2.66 2.61 6.62
CA MET A 65 -3.21 1.29 6.29
C MET A 65 -2.99 0.28 7.40
N LYS A 66 -1.80 0.29 8.03
CA LYS A 66 -1.53 -0.56 9.19
C LYS A 66 -2.41 -0.21 10.38
N GLU A 67 -2.69 1.07 10.60
CA GLU A 67 -3.62 1.49 11.64
C GLU A 67 -5.06 1.03 11.34
N TYR A 68 -5.50 1.12 10.09
CA TYR A 68 -6.79 0.57 9.66
C TYR A 68 -6.85 -0.93 9.88
N ASP A 69 -5.79 -1.66 9.53
CA ASP A 69 -5.72 -3.10 9.78
C ASP A 69 -5.72 -3.44 11.26
N SER A 70 -5.01 -2.68 12.08
CA SER A 70 -5.04 -2.87 13.54
C SER A 70 -6.41 -2.60 14.15
N LYS A 71 -7.23 -1.74 13.55
CA LYS A 71 -8.59 -1.40 14.04
C LYS A 71 -9.67 -2.33 13.50
N LEU A 72 -9.55 -2.76 12.24
CA LEU A 72 -10.57 -3.52 11.54
C LEU A 72 -10.26 -5.03 11.46
N GLY A 73 -8.98 -5.39 11.49
CA GLY A 73 -8.52 -6.78 11.38
C GLY A 73 -8.89 -7.46 10.07
N VAL A 74 -9.10 -6.71 8.97
CA VAL A 74 -9.65 -7.26 7.73
C VAL A 74 -8.69 -8.26 7.08
N ILE A 75 -7.38 -8.05 7.16
CA ILE A 75 -6.40 -9.01 6.60
C ILE A 75 -6.45 -10.33 7.37
N ALA A 76 -6.52 -10.28 8.71
CA ALA A 76 -6.68 -11.47 9.54
C ALA A 76 -7.99 -12.22 9.21
N LEU A 77 -9.12 -11.50 9.11
CA LEU A 77 -10.41 -12.05 8.73
C LEU A 77 -10.39 -12.68 7.32
N LYS A 78 -9.77 -12.02 6.33
CA LYS A 78 -9.60 -12.56 4.97
C LYS A 78 -8.82 -13.86 4.98
N LYS A 79 -7.76 -13.94 5.79
CA LYS A 79 -6.91 -15.14 5.92
C LYS A 79 -7.65 -16.30 6.57
N GLU A 80 -8.49 -16.01 7.55
CA GLU A 80 -9.33 -17.02 8.20
C GLU A 80 -10.45 -17.51 7.27
N LEU A 81 -11.06 -16.58 6.52
CA LEU A 81 -12.07 -16.90 5.52
C LEU A 81 -11.51 -17.74 4.36
N SER A 82 -10.30 -17.44 3.90
CA SER A 82 -9.66 -18.24 2.84
C SER A 82 -9.35 -19.66 3.32
N ALA A 83 -8.89 -19.81 4.56
CA ALA A 83 -8.64 -21.11 5.18
C ALA A 83 -9.93 -21.95 5.32
N LEU A 84 -11.05 -21.34 5.72
CA LEU A 84 -12.35 -22.00 5.82
C LEU A 84 -12.92 -22.40 4.45
N LYS A 85 -12.74 -21.56 3.42
CA LYS A 85 -13.18 -21.86 2.04
C LYS A 85 -12.38 -23.02 1.43
N SER A 86 -11.11 -23.17 1.77
CA SER A 86 -10.30 -24.33 1.35
C SER A 86 -10.68 -25.63 2.07
N ALA A 87 -11.29 -25.57 3.25
CA ALA A 87 -11.71 -26.75 4.01
C ALA A 87 -13.10 -27.29 3.61
N GLN A 88 -13.88 -26.51 2.85
CA GLN A 88 -15.19 -26.92 2.31
C GLN A 88 -15.11 -27.49 0.87
N LYS A 89 -13.91 -27.64 0.32
CA LYS A 89 -13.68 -28.26 -0.99
C LYS A 89 -13.01 -29.61 -0.81
#